data_AF-A0A379F7K6-F1
#
_entry.id   AF-A0A379F7K6-F1
#
_cell.length_a   1.000
_cell.length_b   1.000
_cell.length_c   1.000
_cell.angle_alpha   90.00
_cell.angle_beta   90.00
_cell.angle_gamma   90.00
#
_symmetry.space_group_name_H-M   'P 1'
#
loop_
_entity.id
_entity.type
_entity.pdbx_description
1 polymer ?
#
loop_
_entity_poly.entity_id
_entity_poly.type
_entity_poly.pdbx_seq_one_letter_code
_entity_poly.pdbx_strand_id
1 'polypeptide(L)'
;MGVTSAFLFGPLWPDEEAPRPFSYVDHYRVLDEKTTEEDPYELYRTLSHLEDILLSRQYEFMNLSLGPDLPIDDDEIHPWTSLIDNYLSDGETFLTIAAGNNGNSDNSLGLDRVQVPSDCVNALSVGATDQVDSEWKRASYSAVGPDRSPCLVKPDLVTFGGTPNNISIYQVLLILES
;
A
#
# COMPACT_ATOMS: atom_id res chain seq x y z
N MET A 1 11.99 8.30 0.94
CA MET A 1 12.20 9.10 -0.31
C MET A 1 11.96 8.31 -1.59
N GLY A 2 12.22 7.00 -1.67
CA GLY A 2 12.01 6.22 -2.89
C GLY A 2 10.56 6.22 -3.42
N VAL A 3 9.56 6.19 -2.53
CA VAL A 3 8.16 6.04 -2.97
C VAL A 3 7.58 7.28 -3.64
N THR A 4 7.87 8.48 -3.11
CA THR A 4 7.45 9.73 -3.78
C THR A 4 8.03 9.84 -5.19
N SER A 5 9.27 9.41 -5.38
CA SER A 5 9.88 9.34 -6.71
C SER A 5 9.17 8.35 -7.61
N ALA A 6 8.92 7.12 -7.13
CA ALA A 6 8.23 6.09 -7.90
C ALA A 6 6.80 6.51 -8.30
N PHE A 7 6.11 7.25 -7.45
CA PHE A 7 4.77 7.76 -7.75
C PHE A 7 4.78 8.91 -8.75
N LEU A 8 5.72 9.84 -8.63
CA LEU A 8 5.82 10.99 -9.53
C LEU A 8 6.33 10.62 -10.93
N PHE A 9 7.24 9.64 -11.01
CA PHE A 9 8.00 9.36 -12.23
C PHE A 9 7.82 7.93 -12.77
N GLY A 10 7.24 7.02 -11.99
CA GLY A 10 7.25 5.60 -12.32
C GLY A 10 8.67 5.00 -12.25
N PRO A 11 8.94 3.90 -12.98
CA PRO A 11 10.27 3.34 -13.07
C PRO A 11 11.24 4.31 -13.74
N LEU A 12 12.34 4.61 -13.06
CA LEU A 12 13.46 5.38 -13.60
C LEU A 12 14.62 4.43 -13.92
N TRP A 13 15.23 4.60 -15.10
CA TRP A 13 16.39 3.82 -15.51
C TRP A 13 17.68 4.60 -15.25
N PRO A 14 18.79 3.92 -14.92
CA PRO A 14 20.09 4.56 -14.85
C PRO A 14 20.39 5.32 -16.14
N ASP A 15 21.04 6.47 -16.01
CA ASP A 15 21.42 7.35 -17.12
C ASP A 15 20.26 8.01 -17.90
N GLU A 16 19.02 7.90 -17.41
CA GLU A 16 17.88 8.68 -17.92
C GLU A 16 17.57 9.90 -17.03
N GLU A 17 17.21 11.02 -17.67
CA GLU A 17 16.76 12.21 -16.96
C GLU A 17 15.29 12.03 -16.53
N ALA A 18 15.01 12.23 -15.24
CA ALA A 18 13.64 12.12 -14.72
C ALA A 18 12.74 13.16 -15.40
N PRO A 19 11.55 12.76 -15.93
CA PRO A 19 10.65 13.68 -16.58
C PRO A 19 10.08 14.69 -15.58
N ARG A 20 9.58 15.83 -16.05
CA ARG A 20 8.86 16.78 -15.19
C ARG A 20 7.57 16.12 -14.68
N PRO A 21 7.29 16.14 -13.36
CA PRO A 21 6.06 15.54 -12.83
C PRO A 21 4.84 16.33 -13.28
N PHE A 22 3.71 15.63 -13.44
CA PHE A 22 2.46 16.20 -13.93
C PHE A 22 1.62 16.88 -12.83
N SER A 23 1.91 16.62 -11.56
CA SER A 23 1.20 17.19 -10.40
C SER A 23 2.15 17.36 -9.22
N TYR A 24 1.72 18.17 -8.26
CA TYR A 24 2.36 18.30 -6.95
C TYR A 24 1.98 17.12 -6.07
N VAL A 25 2.85 16.80 -5.11
CA VAL A 25 2.59 15.72 -4.16
C VAL A 25 2.94 16.16 -2.76
N ASP A 26 1.98 15.97 -1.86
CA ASP A 26 2.23 16.03 -0.42
C ASP A 26 2.72 14.68 0.08
N HIS A 27 3.81 14.73 0.85
CA HIS A 27 4.40 13.56 1.49
C HIS A 27 4.13 13.61 2.99
N TYR A 28 3.35 12.64 3.48
CA TYR A 28 3.15 12.44 4.91
C TYR A 28 4.08 11.36 5.43
N ARG A 29 4.99 11.75 6.32
CA ARG A 29 5.83 10.82 7.07
C ARG A 29 5.09 10.43 8.35
N VAL A 30 4.46 9.27 8.32
CA VAL A 30 3.70 8.73 9.47
C VAL A 30 4.53 7.81 10.38
N LEU A 31 5.67 7.31 9.88
CA LEU A 31 6.63 6.52 10.66
C LEU A 31 7.73 7.42 11.24
N ASP A 32 7.94 7.33 12.55
CA ASP A 32 9.00 8.03 13.26
C ASP A 32 9.80 7.08 14.16
N GLU A 33 10.74 7.63 14.94
CA GLU A 33 11.58 6.83 15.85
C GLU A 33 10.78 6.09 16.92
N LYS A 34 9.57 6.54 17.25
CA LYS A 34 8.70 5.88 18.22
C LYS A 34 7.91 4.73 17.59
N THR A 35 7.85 4.64 16.27
CA THR A 35 7.14 3.52 15.62
C THR A 35 7.84 2.18 15.90
N THR A 36 9.15 2.17 16.18
CA THR A 36 9.83 0.93 16.61
C THR A 36 9.43 0.45 18.00
N GLU A 37 8.71 1.28 18.76
CA GLU A 37 8.14 0.94 20.07
C GLU A 37 6.70 0.45 19.96
N GLU A 38 6.08 0.57 18.78
CA GLU A 38 4.72 0.08 18.51
C GLU A 38 4.71 -1.42 18.19
N ASP A 39 3.58 -2.07 18.47
CA ASP A 39 3.36 -3.43 17.98
C ASP A 39 3.23 -3.39 16.44
N PRO A 40 4.11 -4.09 15.69
CA PRO A 40 4.07 -4.12 14.23
C PRO A 40 2.78 -4.70 13.65
N TYR A 41 2.01 -5.46 14.45
CA TYR A 41 0.71 -6.01 14.04
C TYR A 41 -0.45 -5.04 14.26
N GLU A 42 -0.26 -3.94 15.00
CA GLU A 42 -1.33 -3.01 15.34
C GLU A 42 -1.09 -1.60 14.78
N LEU A 43 0.08 -1.02 15.04
CA LEU A 43 0.48 0.33 14.61
C LEU A 43 -0.58 1.43 14.90
N TYR A 44 -1.26 1.40 16.05
CA TYR A 44 -2.40 2.30 16.32
C TYR A 44 -2.06 3.79 16.35
N ARG A 45 -0.85 4.17 16.75
CA ARG A 45 -0.46 5.58 16.74
C ARG A 45 -0.26 6.05 15.30
N THR A 46 0.31 5.18 14.47
CA THR A 46 0.39 5.41 13.02
C THR A 46 -1.01 5.52 12.40
N LEU A 47 -1.94 4.65 12.79
CA LEU A 47 -3.35 4.73 12.35
C LEU A 47 -4.00 6.06 12.76
N SER A 48 -3.74 6.54 13.98
CA SER A 48 -4.28 7.82 14.46
C SER A 48 -3.79 9.00 13.61
N HIS A 49 -2.51 9.00 13.23
CA HIS A 49 -1.98 10.02 12.31
C HIS A 49 -2.61 9.93 10.90
N LEU A 50 -2.87 8.71 10.42
CA LEU A 50 -3.57 8.52 9.15
C LEU A 50 -5.00 9.03 9.23
N GLU A 51 -5.70 8.77 10.33
CA GLU A 51 -7.05 9.27 10.58
C GLU A 51 -7.11 10.80 10.54
N ASP A 52 -6.17 11.50 11.16
CA ASP A 52 -6.09 12.96 11.10
C ASP A 52 -5.98 13.49 9.66
N ILE A 53 -5.26 12.76 8.79
CA ILE A 53 -5.12 13.13 7.37
C ILE A 53 -6.42 12.84 6.61
N LEU A 54 -7.05 11.68 6.83
CA LEU A 54 -8.35 11.32 6.23
C LEU A 54 -9.45 12.32 6.63
N LEU A 55 -9.46 12.76 7.89
CA LEU A 55 -10.40 13.75 8.42
C LEU A 55 -10.29 15.11 7.76
N SER A 56 -9.08 15.49 7.30
CA SER A 56 -8.89 16.75 6.59
C SER A 56 -9.70 16.84 5.30
N ARG A 57 -10.05 15.68 4.69
CA ARG A 57 -10.80 15.55 3.43
C ARG A 57 -10.28 16.45 2.30
N GLN A 58 -8.98 16.69 2.27
CA GLN A 58 -8.40 17.64 1.30
C GLN A 58 -8.16 17.02 -0.07
N TYR A 59 -8.33 15.71 -0.22
CA TYR A 59 -7.65 14.98 -1.29
C TYR A 59 -8.54 13.99 -2.03
N GLU A 60 -8.51 14.10 -3.36
CA GLU A 60 -9.24 13.21 -4.27
C GLU A 60 -8.48 11.90 -4.51
N PHE A 61 -7.15 11.91 -4.42
CA PHE A 61 -6.30 10.74 -4.64
C PHE A 61 -5.28 10.57 -3.53
N MET A 62 -5.15 9.34 -3.06
CA MET A 62 -4.18 8.95 -2.05
C MET A 62 -3.54 7.60 -2.39
N ASN A 63 -2.30 7.39 -2.01
CA ASN A 63 -1.64 6.08 -2.07
C ASN A 63 -1.02 5.76 -0.72
N LEU A 64 -1.47 4.73 -0.02
CA LEU A 64 -0.91 4.23 1.23
C LEU A 64 -0.02 3.00 0.98
N SER A 65 1.29 3.17 1.05
CA SER A 65 2.22 2.03 0.94
C SER A 65 2.77 1.59 2.30
N LEU A 66 1.88 1.43 3.28
CA LEU A 66 2.20 1.02 4.65
C LEU A 66 0.97 0.33 5.26
N GLY A 67 1.22 -0.65 6.12
CA GLY A 67 0.23 -1.23 7.00
C GLY A 67 0.90 -2.09 8.06
N PRO A 68 0.12 -2.67 8.98
CA PRO A 68 0.59 -3.70 9.89
C PRO A 68 1.24 -4.88 9.15
N ASP A 69 2.23 -5.53 9.77
CA ASP A 69 2.86 -6.74 9.23
C ASP A 69 1.99 -7.98 9.52
N LEU A 70 0.71 -7.90 9.16
CA LEU A 70 -0.31 -8.87 9.51
C LEU A 70 -1.07 -9.31 8.23
N PRO A 71 -0.91 -10.57 7.79
CA PRO A 71 -1.77 -11.16 6.76
C PRO A 71 -3.23 -11.12 7.21
N ILE A 72 -4.15 -10.94 6.27
CA ILE A 72 -5.57 -10.82 6.57
C ILE A 72 -6.13 -12.13 7.16
N ASP A 73 -6.93 -11.96 8.21
CA ASP A 73 -7.72 -13.00 8.86
C ASP A 73 -9.17 -12.95 8.35
N ASP A 74 -9.80 -14.10 8.16
CA ASP A 74 -11.18 -14.20 7.69
C ASP A 74 -12.20 -13.93 8.81
N ASP A 75 -11.81 -14.16 10.08
CA ASP A 75 -12.71 -14.12 11.22
C ASP A 75 -12.82 -12.73 11.86
N GLU A 76 -11.85 -11.84 11.62
CA GLU A 76 -11.77 -10.53 12.28
C GLU A 76 -11.44 -9.39 11.30
N ILE A 77 -12.15 -8.27 11.46
CA ILE A 77 -11.86 -7.04 10.71
C ILE A 77 -10.88 -6.20 11.52
N HIS A 78 -9.70 -5.95 10.96
CA HIS A 78 -8.70 -5.13 11.63
C HIS A 78 -9.16 -3.67 11.78
N PRO A 79 -8.82 -2.97 12.89
CA PRO A 79 -9.18 -1.56 13.10
C PRO A 79 -8.75 -0.63 11.97
N TRP A 80 -7.60 -0.89 11.33
CA TRP A 80 -7.16 -0.13 10.15
C TRP A 80 -8.16 -0.21 9.00
N THR A 81 -8.58 -1.42 8.64
CA THR A 81 -9.51 -1.65 7.54
C THR A 81 -10.85 -1.01 7.82
N SER A 82 -11.37 -1.22 9.04
CA SER A 82 -12.65 -0.63 9.47
C SER A 82 -12.64 0.91 9.40
N LEU A 83 -11.55 1.52 9.87
CA LEU A 83 -11.40 2.98 9.86
C LEU A 83 -11.33 3.51 8.43
N ILE A 84 -10.43 2.97 7.61
CA ILE A 84 -10.23 3.42 6.23
C ILE A 84 -11.50 3.22 5.40
N ASP A 85 -12.14 2.05 5.45
CA ASP A 85 -13.37 1.80 4.70
C ASP A 85 -14.50 2.76 5.10
N ASN A 86 -14.61 3.11 6.39
CA ASN A 86 -15.60 4.07 6.85
C ASN A 86 -15.35 5.47 6.28
N TYR A 87 -14.10 5.94 6.30
CA TYR A 87 -13.74 7.27 5.76
C TYR A 87 -13.86 7.37 4.24
N LEU A 88 -13.66 6.27 3.51
CA LEU A 88 -13.78 6.23 2.04
C LEU A 88 -15.19 5.91 1.53
N SER A 89 -16.16 5.72 2.43
CA SER A 89 -17.50 5.24 2.06
C SER A 89 -18.34 6.21 1.21
N ASP A 90 -17.99 7.50 1.18
CA ASP A 90 -18.63 8.49 0.32
C ASP A 90 -18.10 8.49 -1.13
N GLY A 91 -16.95 7.83 -1.37
CA GLY A 91 -16.32 7.76 -2.67
C GLY A 91 -15.69 9.06 -3.16
N GLU A 92 -15.51 10.07 -2.29
CA GLU A 92 -14.86 11.33 -2.66
C GLU A 92 -13.34 11.19 -2.80
N THR A 93 -12.74 10.22 -2.10
CA THR A 93 -11.30 9.94 -2.18
C THR A 93 -11.02 8.56 -2.74
N PHE A 94 -10.13 8.49 -3.72
CA PHE A 94 -9.60 7.25 -4.28
C PHE A 94 -8.28 6.88 -3.59
N LEU A 95 -8.26 5.77 -2.85
CA LEU A 95 -7.08 5.28 -2.15
C LEU A 95 -6.52 4.00 -2.81
N THR A 96 -5.23 3.99 -3.10
CA THR A 96 -4.47 2.75 -3.38
C THR A 96 -3.72 2.28 -2.14
N ILE A 97 -3.64 0.97 -1.93
CA ILE A 97 -2.97 0.35 -0.78
C ILE A 97 -2.01 -0.72 -1.30
N ALA A 98 -0.77 -0.75 -0.81
CA ALA A 98 0.15 -1.84 -1.16
C ALA A 98 -0.34 -3.19 -0.61
N ALA A 99 -0.30 -4.24 -1.42
CA ALA A 99 -0.80 -5.57 -1.07
C ALA A 99 -0.01 -6.25 0.08
N GLY A 100 1.26 -5.89 0.25
CA GLY A 100 2.17 -6.51 1.22
C GLY A 100 3.40 -7.14 0.58
N ASN A 101 4.44 -7.35 1.39
CA ASN A 101 5.75 -7.85 0.95
C ASN A 101 6.11 -9.25 1.49
N ASN A 102 5.11 -9.96 2.01
CA ASN A 102 5.18 -11.28 2.63
C ASN A 102 4.99 -12.45 1.64
N GLY A 103 5.02 -12.22 0.32
CA GLY A 103 4.73 -13.23 -0.71
C GLY A 103 5.68 -14.44 -0.79
N ASN A 104 6.75 -14.46 0.01
CA ASN A 104 7.66 -15.60 0.18
C ASN A 104 7.40 -16.39 1.49
N SER A 105 6.41 -15.98 2.28
CA SER A 105 6.02 -16.65 3.52
C SER A 105 5.26 -17.96 3.25
N ASP A 106 4.99 -18.73 4.30
CA ASP A 106 4.38 -20.05 4.18
C ASP A 106 2.92 -19.98 3.71
N ASN A 107 2.71 -20.34 2.45
CA ASN A 107 1.39 -20.43 1.82
C ASN A 107 0.44 -21.41 2.50
N SER A 108 0.96 -22.51 3.06
CA SER A 108 0.12 -23.52 3.72
C SER A 108 -0.52 -23.02 5.01
N LEU A 109 0.05 -21.96 5.59
CA LEU A 109 -0.43 -21.24 6.76
C LEU A 109 -1.13 -19.93 6.39
N GLY A 110 -1.26 -19.60 5.09
CA GLY A 110 -1.82 -18.34 4.62
C GLY A 110 -0.97 -17.11 4.96
N LEU A 111 0.31 -17.29 5.31
CA LEU A 111 1.18 -16.20 5.73
C LEU A 111 1.70 -15.34 4.58
N ASP A 112 1.43 -15.72 3.34
CA ASP A 112 1.72 -14.98 2.11
C ASP A 112 0.51 -14.19 1.59
N ARG A 113 -0.62 -14.26 2.29
CA ARG A 113 -1.83 -13.51 1.95
C ARG A 113 -1.59 -12.01 1.99
N VAL A 114 -2.41 -11.27 1.25
CA VAL A 114 -2.52 -9.82 1.36
C VAL A 114 -2.51 -9.37 2.83
N GLN A 115 -1.87 -8.23 3.10
CA GLN A 115 -1.71 -7.69 4.46
C GLN A 115 -2.73 -6.59 4.73
N VAL A 116 -3.05 -6.38 6.00
CA VAL A 116 -3.86 -5.25 6.45
C VAL A 116 -3.17 -3.92 6.05
N PRO A 117 -3.90 -2.89 5.59
CA PRO A 117 -5.35 -2.82 5.34
C PRO A 117 -5.74 -3.04 3.87
N SER A 118 -4.98 -3.84 3.11
CA SER A 118 -5.25 -4.02 1.68
C SER A 118 -6.54 -4.83 1.39
N ASP A 119 -7.22 -5.30 2.45
CA ASP A 119 -8.58 -5.87 2.43
C ASP A 119 -9.72 -4.84 2.39
N CYS A 120 -9.40 -3.54 2.40
CA CYS A 120 -10.40 -2.50 2.24
C CYS A 120 -11.27 -2.75 0.99
N VAL A 121 -12.58 -2.62 1.16
CA VAL A 121 -13.57 -2.70 0.08
C VAL A 121 -13.61 -1.40 -0.71
N ASN A 122 -13.41 -0.26 -0.04
CA ASN A 122 -13.48 1.07 -0.64
C ASN A 122 -12.10 1.58 -1.11
N ALA A 123 -11.09 0.71 -1.14
CA ALA A 123 -9.74 1.04 -1.61
C ALA A 123 -9.19 -0.05 -2.54
N LEU A 124 -8.17 0.30 -3.31
CA LEU A 124 -7.58 -0.57 -4.32
C LEU A 124 -6.24 -1.15 -3.84
N SER A 125 -6.18 -2.47 -3.69
CA SER A 125 -4.96 -3.21 -3.38
C SER A 125 -4.07 -3.37 -4.61
N VAL A 126 -2.79 -3.02 -4.46
CA VAL A 126 -1.80 -3.02 -5.53
C VAL A 126 -0.68 -3.99 -5.21
N GLY A 127 -0.58 -5.07 -5.98
CA GLY A 127 0.53 -6.01 -5.95
C GLY A 127 1.71 -5.58 -6.84
N ALA A 128 2.80 -6.33 -6.77
CA ALA A 128 4.03 -6.03 -7.50
C ALA A 128 4.36 -7.08 -8.58
N THR A 129 4.87 -6.59 -9.71
CA THR A 129 5.46 -7.39 -10.80
C THR A 129 6.98 -7.25 -10.82
N ASP A 130 7.67 -8.24 -11.38
CA ASP A 130 9.13 -8.31 -11.46
C ASP A 130 9.74 -7.52 -12.63
N GLN A 131 8.94 -7.12 -13.62
CA GLN A 131 9.36 -6.32 -14.77
C GLN A 131 8.20 -5.48 -15.35
N VAL A 132 8.55 -4.52 -16.22
CA VAL A 132 7.62 -3.52 -16.80
C VAL A 132 6.99 -4.02 -18.11
N ASP A 133 7.62 -4.96 -18.80
CA ASP A 133 7.18 -5.42 -20.12
C ASP A 133 5.98 -6.40 -20.05
N SER A 134 5.52 -6.84 -21.22
CA SER A 134 4.34 -7.73 -21.34
C SER A 134 4.54 -9.14 -20.78
N GLU A 135 5.77 -9.58 -20.52
CA GLU A 135 6.11 -10.92 -20.03
C GLU A 135 6.25 -10.96 -18.50
N TRP A 136 5.71 -9.94 -17.82
CA TRP A 136 5.80 -9.80 -16.38
C TRP A 136 5.24 -10.99 -15.61
N LYS A 137 5.85 -11.24 -14.45
CA LYS A 137 5.35 -12.17 -13.44
C LYS A 137 5.13 -11.43 -12.14
N ARG A 138 4.37 -12.04 -11.24
CA ARG A 138 4.30 -11.58 -9.84
C ARG A 138 5.72 -11.53 -9.27
N ALA A 139 6.10 -10.40 -8.67
CA ALA A 139 7.33 -10.31 -7.89
C ALA A 139 7.26 -11.28 -6.71
N SER A 140 8.34 -12.01 -6.43
CA SER A 140 8.31 -13.09 -5.43
C SER A 140 7.85 -12.62 -4.04
N TYR A 141 8.22 -11.40 -3.66
CA TYR A 141 7.82 -10.79 -2.40
C TYR A 141 6.36 -10.28 -2.37
N SER A 142 5.69 -10.08 -3.50
CA SER A 142 4.34 -9.50 -3.53
C SER A 142 3.35 -10.44 -2.84
N ALA A 143 2.60 -9.95 -1.87
CA ALA A 143 1.52 -10.73 -1.26
C ALA A 143 0.51 -11.24 -2.31
N VAL A 144 -0.18 -12.33 -1.99
CA VAL A 144 -1.16 -12.99 -2.86
C VAL A 144 -2.55 -13.00 -2.22
N GLY A 145 -3.59 -13.14 -3.02
CA GLY A 145 -4.91 -13.46 -2.49
C GLY A 145 -5.02 -14.91 -1.98
N PRO A 146 -6.19 -15.30 -1.46
CA PRO A 146 -7.40 -14.49 -1.41
C PRO A 146 -7.40 -13.52 -0.23
N ASP A 147 -8.25 -12.52 -0.34
CA ASP A 147 -8.69 -11.70 0.80
C ASP A 147 -9.90 -12.37 1.48
N ARG A 148 -10.47 -11.75 2.51
CA ARG A 148 -11.70 -12.18 3.18
C ARG A 148 -12.95 -11.72 2.43
N SER A 149 -14.10 -12.31 2.78
CA SER A 149 -15.40 -11.86 2.24
C SER A 149 -15.78 -10.47 2.79
N PRO A 150 -16.40 -9.58 1.99
CA PRO A 150 -16.99 -9.81 0.66
C PRO A 150 -16.04 -9.61 -0.54
N CYS A 151 -14.77 -9.22 -0.34
CA CYS A 151 -13.83 -8.81 -1.39
C CYS A 151 -12.72 -9.84 -1.66
N LEU A 152 -13.07 -11.10 -1.87
CA LEU A 152 -12.10 -12.23 -1.94
C LEU A 152 -10.95 -12.08 -2.95
N VAL A 153 -11.15 -11.35 -4.05
CA VAL A 153 -10.16 -11.23 -5.14
C VAL A 153 -9.26 -10.02 -4.87
N LYS A 154 -8.08 -10.28 -4.32
CA LYS A 154 -6.99 -9.31 -4.15
C LYS A 154 -5.64 -9.92 -4.59
N PRO A 155 -4.63 -9.11 -4.96
CA PRO A 155 -4.73 -7.66 -5.16
C PRO A 155 -5.64 -7.32 -6.34
N ASP A 156 -6.22 -6.12 -6.33
CA ASP A 156 -7.14 -5.68 -7.39
C ASP A 156 -6.40 -5.42 -8.71
N LEU A 157 -5.16 -4.95 -8.61
CA LEU A 157 -4.26 -4.80 -9.75
C LEU A 157 -2.80 -5.00 -9.35
N VAL A 158 -1.93 -5.01 -10.34
CA VAL A 158 -0.48 -5.13 -10.15
C VAL A 158 0.24 -4.04 -10.94
N THR A 159 1.38 -3.60 -10.42
CA THR A 159 2.29 -2.68 -11.09
C THR A 159 3.73 -3.13 -10.90
N PHE A 160 4.66 -2.58 -11.68
CA PHE A 160 6.08 -2.87 -11.48
C PHE A 160 6.56 -2.38 -10.11
N GLY A 161 7.05 -3.31 -9.30
CA GLY A 161 7.61 -3.03 -7.97
C GLY A 161 9.12 -3.25 -7.88
N GLY A 162 9.82 -3.47 -8.99
CA GLY A 162 11.25 -3.78 -8.93
C GLY A 162 11.58 -5.17 -8.37
N THR A 163 12.88 -5.46 -8.26
CA THR A 163 13.42 -6.79 -7.93
C THR A 163 14.08 -6.82 -6.55
N PRO A 164 14.22 -8.00 -5.90
CA PRO A 164 14.75 -8.15 -4.54
C PRO A 164 16.16 -7.57 -4.28
N ASN A 165 16.96 -7.34 -5.34
CA ASN A 165 18.27 -6.68 -5.20
C ASN A 165 18.18 -5.15 -5.09
N ASN A 166 16.97 -4.59 -5.19
CA ASN A 166 16.64 -3.18 -4.99
C ASN A 166 15.30 -3.06 -4.23
N ILE A 167 15.21 -3.65 -3.03
CA ILE A 167 14.02 -3.51 -2.18
C ILE A 167 14.00 -2.10 -1.62
N SER A 168 13.06 -1.28 -2.09
CA SER A 168 12.63 -0.10 -1.33
C SER A 168 11.44 -0.52 -0.50
N ILE A 169 11.64 -0.59 0.82
CA ILE A 169 10.56 -0.62 1.81
C ILE A 169 9.62 0.52 1.46
N TYR A 170 8.39 0.18 1.05
CA TYR A 170 7.45 1.18 0.63
C TYR A 170 6.95 1.91 1.89
N GLN A 171 6.97 3.23 1.81
CA GLN A 171 6.46 4.18 2.78
C GLN A 171 5.57 5.11 1.97
N VAL A 172 4.76 5.95 2.62
CA VAL A 172 4.10 7.14 2.06
C VAL A 172 2.62 6.96 1.71
N LEU A 173 1.84 7.91 2.24
CA LEU A 173 0.56 8.41 1.75
C LEU A 173 0.85 9.49 0.69
N LEU A 174 0.69 9.20 -0.61
CA LEU A 174 0.99 10.16 -1.69
C LEU A 174 -0.30 10.74 -2.22
N ILE A 175 -0.30 12.05 -2.37
CA ILE A 175 -1.53 12.79 -2.53
C ILE A 175 -1.41 13.72 -3.72
N LEU A 176 -2.39 13.68 -4.63
CA LEU A 176 -2.42 14.57 -5.80
C LEU A 176 -3.33 15.75 -5.51
N GLU A 177 -2.82 16.97 -5.69
CA GLU A 177 -3.65 18.16 -5.89
C GLU A 177 -3.88 18.37 -7.40
N SER A 178 -5.12 18.69 -7.78
CA SER A 178 -5.52 19.10 -9.14
C SER A 178 -5.37 20.60 -9.37
#